data_AF-A0A6I2YMG3-F1
#
_entry.id   AF-A0A6I2YMG3-F1
#
_cell.length_a   1.000
_cell.length_b   1.000
_cell.length_c   1.000
_cell.angle_alpha   90.00
_cell.angle_beta   90.00
_cell.angle_gamma   90.00
#
_symmetry.space_group_name_H-M   'P 1'
#
loop_
_entity.id
_entity.type
_entity.pdbx_description
1 polymer ?
#
loop_
_entity_poly.entity_id
_entity_poly.type
_entity_poly.pdbx_seq_one_letter_code
_entity_poly.pdbx_strand_id
1 'polypeptide(L)'
;MALTEENQSMASNSSLIGRDEINDFEEIFSLVGADDSESRHLVDDHCPAEFTWDYEKGARPQLDRLYEKAKRSQWNGATDLAWDTEVDQEGLAYQAFLEGGTGPMAAPDLSGTVLEKWGEKEWVALNMEYQNWMLSQFMHGEQGALLCTAKIVETVPWIDAKYYAATQVMDEARHVEVFSRYLDTKLAGHYQMNGHLGLLLDDIVADSRWDMTYLGMQIMVEGLALAAFGLMHQTTKEPLLKQLLRYVMADEARHVAFGVLSLQEFYLDLTQAEIRERQEFAFEAAIRMRDRMAGQEIWDRMGVPLADAAKAASQDPGRLDFQALLFGKIVPNCKKLGLLDAGDGWLRTKFTEMGVIEFEDFEDTVAEVDLEADGSPADRNLV
;
A
#
# COMPACT_ATOMS: atom_id res chain seq x y z
N MET A 1 0.71 -46.14 21.44
CA MET A 1 1.05 -44.86 22.10
C MET A 1 0.70 -43.81 21.06
N ALA A 2 -0.44 -43.15 21.26
CA ALA A 2 -1.03 -42.25 20.28
C ALA A 2 -0.15 -41.01 20.14
N LEU A 3 0.25 -40.70 18.91
CA LEU A 3 0.74 -39.38 18.54
C LEU A 3 -0.49 -38.48 18.53
N THR A 4 -0.57 -37.57 19.50
CA THR A 4 -1.50 -36.46 19.44
C THR A 4 -1.01 -35.54 18.33
N GLU A 5 -1.68 -35.60 17.18
CA GLU A 5 -1.76 -34.49 16.24
C GLU A 5 -2.35 -33.31 17.03
N GLU A 6 -1.49 -32.43 17.53
CA GLU A 6 -1.91 -31.05 17.76
C GLU A 6 -2.17 -30.45 16.39
N ASN A 7 -3.40 -30.65 15.92
CA ASN A 7 -4.02 -29.85 14.91
C ASN A 7 -4.04 -28.41 15.47
N GLN A 8 -2.95 -27.66 15.28
CA GLN A 8 -2.99 -26.20 15.44
C GLN A 8 -4.09 -25.74 14.50
N SER A 9 -5.25 -25.45 15.09
CA SER A 9 -6.43 -24.97 14.41
C SER A 9 -6.02 -23.80 13.53
N MET A 10 -5.94 -24.02 12.22
CA MET A 10 -5.73 -22.92 11.28
C MET A 10 -6.77 -21.85 11.59
N ALA A 11 -6.32 -20.60 11.77
CA ALA A 11 -7.23 -19.50 11.95
C ALA A 11 -8.21 -19.51 10.76
N SER A 12 -9.52 -19.46 11.06
CA SER A 12 -10.54 -19.42 10.04
C SER A 12 -10.52 -18.07 9.33
N ASN A 13 -11.08 -17.99 8.13
CA ASN A 13 -11.28 -16.71 7.47
C ASN A 13 -12.06 -15.74 8.37
N SER A 14 -13.11 -16.22 9.05
CA SER A 14 -13.87 -15.38 9.99
C SER A 14 -13.00 -14.79 11.10
N SER A 15 -12.03 -15.54 11.63
CA SER A 15 -11.08 -15.00 12.62
C SER A 15 -10.01 -14.08 12.03
N LEU A 16 -9.61 -14.30 10.77
CA LEU A 16 -8.52 -13.55 10.13
C LEU A 16 -8.98 -12.29 9.43
N ILE A 17 -10.15 -12.30 8.79
CA ILE A 17 -10.61 -11.19 7.94
C ILE A 17 -12.02 -10.74 8.31
N GLY A 18 -12.56 -11.21 9.44
CA GLY A 18 -13.88 -10.85 9.93
C GLY A 18 -15.04 -11.49 9.16
N ARG A 19 -14.77 -12.36 8.17
CA ARG A 19 -15.78 -12.97 7.30
C ARG A 19 -15.43 -14.37 6.81
N ASP A 20 -16.44 -15.18 6.52
CA ASP A 20 -16.25 -16.58 6.10
C ASP A 20 -15.67 -16.71 4.68
N GLU A 21 -16.20 -15.93 3.75
CA GLU A 21 -15.84 -16.00 2.34
C GLU A 21 -14.91 -14.84 1.93
N ILE A 22 -13.77 -15.18 1.32
CA ILE A 22 -12.78 -14.20 0.87
C ILE A 22 -13.39 -13.22 -0.15
N ASN A 23 -14.35 -13.66 -0.97
CA ASN A 23 -14.97 -12.89 -2.04
C ASN A 23 -16.42 -12.48 -1.73
N ASP A 24 -16.79 -12.32 -0.46
CA ASP A 24 -18.09 -11.72 -0.11
C ASP A 24 -18.09 -10.22 -0.42
N PHE A 25 -18.57 -9.87 -1.63
CA PHE A 25 -18.58 -8.48 -2.10
C PHE A 25 -19.55 -7.59 -1.31
N GLU A 26 -20.63 -8.12 -0.74
CA GLU A 26 -21.54 -7.29 0.06
C GLU A 26 -20.84 -6.83 1.33
N GLU A 27 -20.14 -7.75 2.02
CA GLU A 27 -19.37 -7.40 3.21
C GLU A 27 -18.17 -6.51 2.89
N ILE A 28 -17.44 -6.77 1.79
CA ILE A 28 -16.34 -5.90 1.32
C ILE A 28 -16.83 -4.47 1.11
N PHE A 29 -17.99 -4.30 0.47
CA PHE A 29 -18.54 -2.97 0.16
C PHE A 29 -19.21 -2.30 1.35
N SER A 30 -19.59 -3.07 2.38
CA SER A 30 -20.21 -2.54 3.60
C SER A 30 -19.25 -1.75 4.49
N LEU A 31 -17.94 -2.01 4.39
CA LEU A 31 -16.92 -1.31 5.16
C LEU A 31 -16.53 -0.01 4.46
N VAL A 32 -17.33 1.03 4.70
CA VAL A 32 -17.09 2.39 4.22
C VAL A 32 -16.31 3.18 5.29
N GLY A 33 -15.20 3.81 4.89
CA GLY A 33 -14.45 4.70 5.76
C GLY A 33 -15.27 5.91 6.23
N ALA A 34 -15.01 6.38 7.45
CA ALA A 34 -15.71 7.51 8.05
C ALA A 34 -14.72 8.60 8.48
N ASP A 35 -15.14 9.86 8.42
CA ASP A 35 -14.40 10.97 9.02
C ASP A 35 -14.54 10.93 10.55
N ASP A 36 -13.41 11.08 11.25
CA ASP A 36 -13.44 11.26 12.69
C ASP A 36 -14.06 12.60 13.06
N SER A 37 -14.94 12.57 14.07
CA SER A 37 -15.67 13.75 14.55
C SER A 37 -14.79 14.92 15.01
N GLU A 38 -13.51 14.68 15.30
CA GLU A 38 -12.52 15.69 15.71
C GLU A 38 -11.37 15.87 14.71
N SER A 39 -11.47 15.33 13.49
CA SER A 39 -10.39 15.30 12.51
C SER A 39 -9.08 14.70 13.05
N ARG A 40 -9.20 13.80 14.03
CA ARG A 40 -8.09 13.10 14.68
C ARG A 40 -8.48 11.65 14.91
N HIS A 41 -7.70 10.75 14.34
CA HIS A 41 -7.73 9.32 14.63
C HIS A 41 -6.65 9.01 15.67
N LEU A 42 -7.01 8.36 16.78
CA LEU A 42 -6.06 7.99 17.81
C LEU A 42 -5.93 6.48 17.86
N VAL A 43 -4.70 5.99 17.70
CA VAL A 43 -4.35 4.58 17.86
C VAL A 43 -3.38 4.49 19.03
N ASP A 44 -3.63 3.55 19.94
CA ASP A 44 -2.72 3.30 21.05
C ASP A 44 -1.42 2.69 20.52
N ASP A 45 -0.29 3.34 20.82
CA ASP A 45 1.02 2.80 20.50
C ASP A 45 1.57 1.97 21.69
N HIS A 46 1.61 0.65 21.52
CA HIS A 46 1.98 -0.31 22.57
C HIS A 46 3.47 -0.68 22.59
N CYS A 47 4.37 0.17 22.09
CA CYS A 47 5.81 -0.14 22.07
C CYS A 47 6.65 0.64 23.11
N PRO A 48 7.65 0.00 23.75
CA PRO A 48 8.65 0.73 24.52
C PRO A 48 9.67 1.41 23.61
N ALA A 49 10.07 2.63 23.95
CA ALA A 49 11.19 3.33 23.31
C ALA A 49 12.53 2.66 23.61
N GLU A 50 13.37 2.46 22.59
CA GLU A 50 14.70 1.87 22.74
C GLU A 50 15.82 2.86 22.37
N PHE A 51 16.68 3.13 23.35
CA PHE A 51 17.95 3.84 23.12
C PHE A 51 19.03 2.85 22.69
N THR A 52 19.60 3.06 21.50
CA THR A 52 20.78 2.32 21.03
C THR A 52 22.06 3.07 21.42
N TRP A 53 22.83 2.49 22.34
CA TRP A 53 24.13 3.04 22.76
C TRP A 53 25.31 2.53 21.93
N ASP A 54 25.08 1.49 21.12
CA ASP A 54 26.04 1.04 20.13
C ASP A 54 25.97 1.95 18.89
N TYR A 55 26.96 2.84 18.76
CA TYR A 55 27.07 3.80 17.66
C TYR A 55 27.98 3.30 16.54
N GLU A 56 28.32 2.01 16.49
CA GLU A 56 29.11 1.43 15.41
C GLU A 56 28.33 1.42 14.09
N LYS A 57 28.40 2.55 13.37
CA LYS A 57 27.82 2.71 12.03
C LYS A 57 28.45 1.72 11.05
N GLY A 58 27.61 1.05 10.26
CA GLY A 58 28.04 0.07 9.28
C GLY A 58 28.11 -1.36 9.80
N ALA A 59 27.69 -1.62 11.05
CA ALA A 59 27.51 -2.97 11.58
C ALA A 59 26.50 -3.77 10.75
N ARG A 60 25.55 -3.09 10.09
CA ARG A 60 24.69 -3.62 9.02
C ARG A 60 25.03 -2.94 7.68
N PRO A 61 26.01 -3.45 6.91
CA PRO A 61 26.54 -2.77 5.72
C PRO A 61 25.52 -2.50 4.61
N GLN A 62 24.47 -3.29 4.51
CA GLN A 62 23.40 -3.07 3.53
C GLN A 62 22.53 -1.86 3.91
N LEU A 63 22.21 -1.70 5.20
CA LEU A 63 21.46 -0.55 5.71
C LEU A 63 22.28 0.74 5.63
N ASP A 64 23.58 0.66 5.93
CA ASP A 64 24.48 1.82 5.78
C ASP A 64 24.55 2.31 4.33
N ARG A 65 24.63 1.39 3.36
CA ARG A 65 24.58 1.74 1.93
C ARG A 65 23.26 2.38 1.54
N LEU A 66 22.13 1.85 2.01
CA LEU A 66 20.83 2.45 1.79
C LEU A 66 20.75 3.87 2.37
N TYR A 67 21.27 4.07 3.59
CA TYR A 67 21.30 5.38 4.24
C TYR A 67 22.16 6.39 3.48
N GLU A 68 23.35 6.00 3.01
CA GLU A 68 24.19 6.86 2.18
C GLU A 68 23.56 7.19 0.82
N LYS A 69 22.79 6.25 0.23
CA LYS A 69 22.01 6.48 -0.99
C LYS A 69 20.87 7.47 -0.73
N ALA A 70 20.04 7.24 0.29
CA ALA A 70 18.89 8.07 0.63
C ALA A 70 19.27 9.53 0.91
N LYS A 71 20.39 9.79 1.60
CA LYS A 71 20.88 11.16 1.83
C LYS A 71 21.20 11.92 0.54
N ARG A 72 21.68 11.23 -0.50
CA ARG A 72 22.05 11.85 -1.78
C ARG A 72 20.85 12.05 -2.68
N SER A 73 19.83 11.21 -2.56
CA SER A 73 18.64 11.22 -3.43
C SER A 73 17.51 12.14 -2.96
N GLN A 74 17.75 12.98 -1.94
CA GLN A 74 16.76 13.91 -1.40
C GLN A 74 16.30 14.96 -2.41
N TRP A 75 15.00 15.26 -2.40
CA TRP A 75 14.37 16.28 -3.22
C TRP A 75 13.43 17.17 -2.40
N ASN A 76 13.12 18.35 -2.91
CA ASN A 76 12.27 19.34 -2.25
C ASN A 76 10.92 19.45 -2.96
N GLY A 77 9.85 19.05 -2.24
CA GLY A 77 8.49 19.07 -2.77
C GLY A 77 8.02 20.44 -3.25
N ALA A 78 8.49 21.53 -2.63
CA ALA A 78 8.07 22.88 -2.99
C ALA A 78 8.77 23.43 -4.25
N THR A 79 10.02 23.03 -4.53
CA THR A 79 10.83 23.62 -5.60
C THR A 79 11.11 22.70 -6.78
N ASP A 80 11.08 21.38 -6.59
CA ASP A 80 11.46 20.41 -7.62
C ASP A 80 10.26 19.91 -8.43
N LEU A 81 9.03 20.24 -8.00
CA LEU A 81 7.79 19.99 -8.72
C LEU A 81 7.25 21.27 -9.37
N ALA A 82 6.80 21.15 -10.61
CA ALA A 82 6.27 22.26 -11.40
C ALA A 82 4.83 22.65 -11.01
N TRP A 83 4.66 23.19 -9.80
CA TRP A 83 3.35 23.52 -9.23
C TRP A 83 2.54 24.55 -10.02
N ASP A 84 3.16 25.34 -10.90
CA ASP A 84 2.48 26.28 -11.79
C ASP A 84 1.75 25.57 -12.97
N THR A 85 1.89 24.25 -13.11
CA THR A 85 1.17 23.45 -14.10
C THR A 85 -0.34 23.55 -13.87
N GLU A 86 -1.09 23.99 -14.88
CA GLU A 86 -2.56 23.94 -14.86
C GLU A 86 -3.06 22.52 -15.07
N VAL A 87 -4.02 22.09 -14.23
CA VAL A 87 -4.61 20.76 -14.28
C VAL A 87 -6.11 20.89 -14.53
N ASP A 88 -6.55 20.42 -15.69
CA ASP A 88 -7.97 20.32 -16.06
C ASP A 88 -8.49 18.94 -15.69
N GLN A 89 -8.94 18.78 -14.44
CA GLN A 89 -9.42 17.51 -13.91
C GLN A 89 -10.62 16.96 -14.70
N GLU A 90 -11.59 17.82 -15.05
CA GLU A 90 -12.77 17.40 -15.81
C GLU A 90 -12.39 16.95 -17.21
N GLY A 91 -11.48 17.68 -17.87
CA GLY A 91 -10.91 17.27 -19.15
C GLY A 91 -10.20 15.91 -19.09
N LEU A 92 -9.41 15.65 -18.04
CA LEU A 92 -8.76 14.36 -17.82
C LEU A 92 -9.78 13.23 -17.59
N ALA A 93 -10.81 13.47 -16.77
CA ALA A 93 -11.87 12.51 -16.51
C ALA A 93 -12.72 12.21 -17.76
N TYR A 94 -12.93 13.23 -18.61
CA TYR A 94 -13.57 13.06 -19.91
C TYR A 94 -12.74 12.22 -20.87
N GLN A 95 -11.42 12.46 -20.94
CA GLN A 95 -10.53 11.61 -21.74
C GLN A 95 -10.54 10.16 -21.24
N ALA A 96 -10.49 9.95 -19.93
CA ALA A 96 -10.60 8.61 -19.36
C ALA A 96 -11.91 7.93 -19.77
N PHE A 97 -13.04 8.64 -19.73
CA PHE A 97 -14.33 8.13 -20.21
C PHE A 97 -14.29 7.72 -21.70
N LEU A 98 -13.70 8.54 -22.57
CA LEU A 98 -13.54 8.20 -24.00
C LEU A 98 -12.66 6.96 -24.23
N GLU A 99 -11.71 6.71 -23.31
CA GLU A 99 -10.84 5.54 -23.31
C GLU A 99 -11.47 4.31 -22.62
N GLY A 100 -12.71 4.42 -22.15
CA GLY A 100 -13.47 3.34 -21.50
C GLY A 100 -13.28 3.26 -19.98
N GLY A 101 -12.77 4.31 -19.34
CA GLY A 101 -12.59 4.39 -17.89
C GLY A 101 -13.91 4.33 -17.14
N THR A 102 -14.02 3.36 -16.22
CA THR A 102 -15.21 3.10 -15.41
C THR A 102 -14.91 3.24 -13.91
N GLY A 103 -14.12 4.26 -13.54
CA GLY A 103 -13.65 4.49 -12.17
C GLY A 103 -12.74 3.36 -11.67
N PRO A 104 -13.05 2.72 -10.53
CA PRO A 104 -12.25 1.61 -10.01
C PRO A 104 -12.50 0.28 -10.75
N MET A 105 -13.43 0.24 -11.70
CA MET A 105 -13.73 -0.94 -12.50
C MET A 105 -13.02 -0.88 -13.86
N ALA A 106 -12.91 -2.04 -14.51
CA ALA A 106 -12.35 -2.17 -15.85
C ALA A 106 -13.45 -2.39 -16.91
N ALA A 107 -14.17 -3.50 -16.85
CA ALA A 107 -15.18 -3.87 -17.85
C ALA A 107 -16.41 -4.58 -17.25
N PRO A 108 -17.09 -3.97 -16.27
CA PRO A 108 -18.16 -4.61 -15.51
C PRO A 108 -19.41 -4.87 -16.38
N ASP A 109 -20.09 -5.99 -16.14
CA ASP A 109 -21.48 -6.16 -16.57
C ASP A 109 -22.39 -5.34 -15.64
N LEU A 110 -23.06 -4.33 -16.20
CA LEU A 110 -23.91 -3.41 -15.45
C LEU A 110 -25.38 -3.85 -15.42
N SER A 111 -25.71 -4.96 -16.09
CA SER A 111 -27.10 -5.38 -16.33
C SER A 111 -27.88 -5.55 -15.02
N GLY A 112 -28.98 -4.79 -14.88
CA GLY A 112 -29.81 -4.83 -13.69
C GLY A 112 -29.16 -4.18 -12.47
N THR A 113 -28.35 -3.14 -12.68
CA THR A 113 -27.89 -2.18 -11.66
C THR A 113 -28.37 -0.78 -12.02
N VAL A 114 -28.27 0.19 -11.11
CA VAL A 114 -28.51 1.60 -11.44
C VAL A 114 -27.53 2.17 -12.47
N LEU A 115 -26.33 1.59 -12.58
CA LEU A 115 -25.25 2.04 -13.46
C LEU A 115 -25.57 1.80 -14.94
N GLU A 116 -26.45 0.85 -15.26
CA GLU A 116 -26.91 0.58 -16.64
C GLU A 116 -27.51 1.82 -17.33
N LYS A 117 -28.01 2.78 -16.54
CA LYS A 117 -28.65 4.01 -17.02
C LYS A 117 -27.72 5.20 -17.11
N TRP A 118 -26.46 5.05 -16.68
CA TRP A 118 -25.50 6.15 -16.67
C TRP A 118 -25.08 6.55 -18.07
N GLY A 119 -25.08 7.85 -18.32
CA GLY A 119 -24.54 8.44 -19.53
C GLY A 119 -23.16 9.05 -19.29
N GLU A 120 -22.67 9.78 -20.29
CA GLU A 120 -21.40 10.49 -20.24
C GLU A 120 -21.21 11.29 -18.95
N LYS A 121 -22.21 12.06 -18.55
CA LYS A 121 -22.12 12.92 -17.36
C LYS A 121 -21.82 12.13 -16.09
N GLU A 122 -22.52 11.02 -15.86
CA GLU A 122 -22.33 10.19 -14.67
C GLU A 122 -20.97 9.48 -14.68
N TRP A 123 -20.51 8.99 -15.84
CA TRP A 123 -19.21 8.34 -15.97
C TRP A 123 -18.04 9.31 -15.81
N VAL A 124 -18.14 10.52 -16.34
CA VAL A 124 -17.14 11.57 -16.13
C VAL A 124 -17.07 11.94 -14.65
N ALA A 125 -18.23 12.10 -13.99
CA ALA A 125 -18.28 12.35 -12.56
C ALA A 125 -17.62 11.22 -11.76
N LEU A 126 -17.89 9.94 -12.09
CA LEU A 126 -17.23 8.80 -11.45
C LEU A 126 -15.71 8.86 -11.62
N ASN A 127 -15.22 9.17 -12.82
CA ASN A 127 -13.78 9.26 -13.06
C ASN A 127 -13.13 10.40 -12.28
N MET A 128 -13.81 11.53 -12.09
CA MET A 128 -13.34 12.60 -11.20
C MET A 128 -13.30 12.15 -9.74
N GLU A 129 -14.36 11.50 -9.25
CA GLU A 129 -14.43 10.99 -7.89
C GLU A 129 -13.36 9.92 -7.63
N TYR A 130 -13.10 9.04 -8.60
CA TYR A 130 -12.04 8.05 -8.51
C TYR A 130 -10.65 8.68 -8.42
N GLN A 131 -10.37 9.75 -9.16
CA GLN A 131 -9.11 10.50 -9.04
C GLN A 131 -8.95 11.15 -7.66
N ASN A 132 -10.00 11.81 -7.17
CA ASN A 132 -10.03 12.40 -5.82
C ASN A 132 -9.79 11.33 -4.75
N TRP A 133 -10.49 10.20 -4.86
CA TRP A 133 -10.39 9.09 -3.91
C TRP A 133 -9.00 8.48 -3.92
N MET A 134 -8.47 8.10 -5.09
CA MET A 134 -7.19 7.40 -5.20
C MET A 134 -6.03 8.24 -4.64
N LEU A 135 -5.95 9.54 -4.99
CA LEU A 135 -4.90 10.40 -4.45
C LEU A 135 -5.09 10.69 -2.95
N SER A 136 -6.33 10.72 -2.45
CA SER A 136 -6.58 10.79 -1.00
C SER A 136 -6.09 9.53 -0.30
N GLN A 137 -6.34 8.33 -0.86
CA GLN A 137 -5.88 7.08 -0.27
C GLN A 137 -4.36 6.93 -0.30
N PHE A 138 -3.69 7.47 -1.32
CA PHE A 138 -2.24 7.61 -1.32
C PHE A 138 -1.79 8.47 -0.16
N MET A 139 -2.28 9.71 -0.07
CA MET A 139 -1.96 10.63 1.04
C MET A 139 -2.16 10.00 2.43
N HIS A 140 -3.28 9.29 2.65
CA HIS A 140 -3.55 8.60 3.93
C HIS A 140 -2.58 7.44 4.18
N GLY A 141 -2.23 6.68 3.13
CA GLY A 141 -1.19 5.66 3.19
C GLY A 141 0.16 6.23 3.60
N GLU A 142 0.58 7.35 2.98
CA GLU A 142 1.83 8.05 3.32
C GLU A 142 1.84 8.57 4.75
N GLN A 143 0.70 9.05 5.26
CA GLN A 143 0.59 9.47 6.66
C GLN A 143 0.71 8.28 7.61
N GLY A 144 0.14 7.13 7.25
CA GLY A 144 0.36 5.87 7.96
C GLY A 144 1.83 5.45 7.95
N ALA A 145 2.50 5.53 6.80
CA ALA A 145 3.92 5.23 6.65
C ALA A 145 4.79 6.16 7.49
N LEU A 146 4.46 7.46 7.54
CA LEU A 146 5.12 8.44 8.39
C LEU A 146 5.10 8.03 9.87
N LEU A 147 3.91 7.67 10.39
CA LEU A 147 3.74 7.21 11.77
C LEU A 147 4.48 5.90 12.05
N CYS A 148 4.31 4.90 11.17
CA CYS A 148 4.94 3.59 11.32
C CYS A 148 6.46 3.69 11.27
N THR A 149 7.02 4.52 10.39
CA THR A 149 8.46 4.71 10.29
C THR A 149 9.01 5.49 11.48
N ALA A 150 8.26 6.47 12.02
CA ALA A 150 8.64 7.12 13.28
C ALA A 150 8.70 6.12 14.44
N LYS A 151 7.72 5.20 14.53
CA LYS A 151 7.73 4.08 15.46
C LYS A 151 8.92 3.14 15.23
N ILE A 152 9.30 2.86 13.98
CA ILE A 152 10.52 2.09 13.67
C ILE A 152 11.76 2.79 14.25
N VAL A 153 11.91 4.11 14.07
CA VAL A 153 13.02 4.88 14.67
C VAL A 153 13.06 4.71 16.19
N GLU A 154 11.90 4.73 16.83
CA GLU A 154 11.78 4.59 18.28
C GLU A 154 12.13 3.17 18.77
N THR A 155 11.78 2.12 18.02
CA THR A 155 11.72 0.74 18.53
C THR A 155 12.85 -0.17 18.07
N VAL A 156 13.49 0.08 16.93
CA VAL A 156 14.51 -0.87 16.42
C VAL A 156 15.79 -0.85 17.26
N PRO A 157 16.47 -1.99 17.42
CA PRO A 157 17.64 -2.08 18.30
C PRO A 157 18.94 -1.60 17.63
N TRP A 158 18.98 -1.47 16.30
CA TRP A 158 20.21 -1.16 15.55
C TRP A 158 20.29 0.30 15.12
N ILE A 159 21.46 0.92 15.34
CA ILE A 159 21.67 2.33 14.99
C ILE A 159 21.59 2.57 13.48
N ASP A 160 22.09 1.65 12.65
CA ASP A 160 22.01 1.75 11.18
C ASP A 160 20.55 1.75 10.70
N ALA A 161 19.68 0.97 11.35
CA ALA A 161 18.24 0.96 11.05
C ALA A 161 17.57 2.26 11.48
N LYS A 162 17.89 2.80 12.68
CA LYS A 162 17.39 4.11 13.12
C LYS A 162 17.81 5.25 12.17
N TYR A 163 19.04 5.21 11.65
CA TYR A 163 19.53 6.22 10.69
C TYR A 163 18.75 6.19 9.37
N TYR A 164 18.52 5.00 8.81
CA TYR A 164 17.73 4.89 7.59
C TYR A 164 16.25 5.23 7.82
N ALA A 165 15.64 4.70 8.88
CA ALA A 165 14.25 5.01 9.20
C ALA A 165 14.05 6.53 9.38
N ALA A 166 15.01 7.25 9.96
CA ALA A 166 14.95 8.70 10.06
C ALA A 166 14.98 9.42 8.70
N THR A 167 15.64 8.88 7.68
CA THR A 167 15.54 9.44 6.32
C THR A 167 14.16 9.18 5.72
N GLN A 168 13.62 7.98 5.93
CA GLN A 168 12.28 7.63 5.47
C GLN A 168 11.21 8.48 6.14
N VAL A 169 11.30 8.78 7.44
CA VAL A 169 10.37 9.74 8.11
C VAL A 169 10.33 11.09 7.38
N MET A 170 11.47 11.56 6.86
CA MET A 170 11.50 12.79 6.03
C MET A 170 10.79 12.55 4.70
N ASP A 171 11.11 11.45 4.02
CA ASP A 171 10.53 11.08 2.73
C ASP A 171 8.98 11.02 2.85
N GLU A 172 8.43 10.33 3.86
CA GLU A 172 6.98 10.24 4.06
C GLU A 172 6.33 11.57 4.45
N ALA A 173 7.01 12.39 5.26
CA ALA A 173 6.51 13.73 5.57
C ALA A 173 6.37 14.58 4.29
N ARG A 174 7.32 14.45 3.37
CA ARG A 174 7.27 15.10 2.05
C ARG A 174 6.18 14.47 1.17
N HIS A 175 5.99 13.16 1.19
CA HIS A 175 4.94 12.49 0.42
C HIS A 175 3.54 12.99 0.82
N VAL A 176 3.27 13.04 2.14
CA VAL A 176 2.04 13.63 2.67
C VAL A 176 1.89 15.09 2.21
N GLU A 177 2.94 15.90 2.32
CA GLU A 177 2.92 17.31 1.90
C GLU A 177 2.54 17.46 0.41
N VAL A 178 3.20 16.71 -0.48
CA VAL A 178 2.98 16.87 -1.93
C VAL A 178 1.63 16.31 -2.37
N PHE A 179 1.15 15.18 -1.83
CA PHE A 179 -0.17 14.67 -2.18
C PHE A 179 -1.27 15.55 -1.63
N SER A 180 -1.16 16.04 -0.40
CA SER A 180 -2.10 17.02 0.18
C SER A 180 -2.17 18.28 -0.67
N ARG A 181 -1.01 18.85 -1.04
CA ARG A 181 -0.97 20.05 -1.90
C ARG A 181 -1.54 19.78 -3.30
N TYR A 182 -1.30 18.61 -3.88
CA TYR A 182 -1.86 18.26 -5.19
C TYR A 182 -3.39 18.17 -5.11
N LEU A 183 -3.93 17.49 -4.09
CA LEU A 183 -5.37 17.44 -3.84
C LEU A 183 -5.96 18.86 -3.69
N ASP A 184 -5.39 19.69 -2.82
CA ASP A 184 -5.90 21.04 -2.50
C ASP A 184 -5.87 22.01 -3.68
N THR A 185 -4.86 21.88 -4.56
CA THR A 185 -4.57 22.90 -5.58
C THR A 185 -4.90 22.47 -7.00
N LYS A 186 -5.04 21.16 -7.25
CA LYS A 186 -5.23 20.59 -8.60
C LYS A 186 -6.51 19.81 -8.76
N LEU A 187 -7.10 19.30 -7.68
CA LEU A 187 -8.33 18.52 -7.71
C LEU A 187 -9.51 19.25 -7.05
N ALA A 188 -10.71 18.77 -7.33
CA ALA A 188 -11.95 19.37 -6.85
C ALA A 188 -12.42 18.84 -5.49
N GLY A 189 -11.77 17.80 -4.93
CA GLY A 189 -12.22 17.22 -3.67
C GLY A 189 -11.27 16.20 -3.05
N HIS A 190 -11.67 15.75 -1.86
CA HIS A 190 -10.91 14.82 -1.01
C HIS A 190 -11.81 13.67 -0.56
N TYR A 191 -11.19 12.61 -0.06
CA TYR A 191 -11.85 11.50 0.61
C TYR A 191 -11.25 11.24 1.97
N GLN A 192 -12.10 10.78 2.88
CA GLN A 192 -11.70 10.16 4.13
C GLN A 192 -10.87 8.89 3.87
N MET A 193 -10.17 8.42 4.89
CA MET A 193 -9.41 7.16 4.81
C MET A 193 -10.36 5.99 4.55
N ASN A 194 -9.99 5.13 3.60
CA ASN A 194 -10.74 3.91 3.30
C ASN A 194 -10.78 2.98 4.51
N GLY A 195 -11.93 2.33 4.75
CA GLY A 195 -12.12 1.50 5.93
C GLY A 195 -11.14 0.33 6.04
N HIS A 196 -10.84 -0.37 4.94
CA HIS A 196 -9.88 -1.49 4.93
C HIS A 196 -8.44 -1.02 5.15
N LEU A 197 -8.08 0.14 4.60
CA LEU A 197 -6.78 0.77 4.86
C LEU A 197 -6.64 1.15 6.34
N GLY A 198 -7.68 1.79 6.90
CA GLY A 198 -7.70 2.20 8.31
C GLY A 198 -7.49 1.02 9.25
N LEU A 199 -8.24 -0.08 9.07
CA LEU A 199 -8.05 -1.30 9.88
C LEU A 199 -6.63 -1.84 9.81
N LEU A 200 -6.01 -1.85 8.62
CA LEU A 200 -4.64 -2.31 8.47
C LEU A 200 -3.63 -1.38 9.16
N LEU A 201 -3.76 -0.07 9.00
CA LEU A 201 -2.88 0.90 9.65
C LEU A 201 -3.01 0.84 11.18
N ASP A 202 -4.22 0.69 11.70
CA ASP A 202 -4.48 0.53 13.13
C ASP A 202 -3.80 -0.70 13.70
N ASP A 203 -3.91 -1.85 13.03
CA ASP A 203 -3.26 -3.08 13.46
C ASP A 203 -1.72 -2.98 13.42
N ILE A 204 -1.16 -2.32 12.40
CA ILE A 204 0.29 -2.08 12.28
C ILE A 204 0.80 -1.19 13.42
N VAL A 205 0.08 -0.11 13.71
CA VAL A 205 0.47 0.84 14.76
C VAL A 205 0.26 0.24 16.15
N ALA A 206 -0.82 -0.52 16.37
CA ALA A 206 -1.10 -1.12 17.67
C ALA A 206 -0.17 -2.29 18.02
N ASP A 207 0.45 -2.97 17.04
CA ASP A 207 1.36 -4.09 17.34
C ASP A 207 2.60 -3.59 18.09
N SER A 208 2.86 -4.18 19.26
CA SER A 208 3.99 -3.81 20.11
C SER A 208 5.36 -4.21 19.55
N ARG A 209 5.40 -5.08 18.54
CA ARG A 209 6.64 -5.67 18.01
C ARG A 209 7.12 -4.91 16.80
N TRP A 210 8.37 -4.44 16.85
CA TRP A 210 8.96 -3.63 15.78
C TRP A 210 8.92 -4.34 14.42
N ASP A 211 9.10 -5.67 14.38
CA ASP A 211 9.15 -6.44 13.14
C ASP A 211 7.80 -6.51 12.42
N MET A 212 6.70 -6.49 13.19
CA MET A 212 5.34 -6.43 12.64
C MET A 212 5.06 -5.09 11.97
N THR A 213 5.61 -3.99 12.52
CA THR A 213 5.54 -2.67 11.88
C THR A 213 6.27 -2.67 10.53
N TYR A 214 7.45 -3.30 10.43
CA TYR A 214 8.13 -3.48 9.14
C TYR A 214 7.34 -4.34 8.17
N LEU A 215 6.84 -5.50 8.62
CA LEU A 215 6.09 -6.41 7.78
C LEU A 215 4.87 -5.71 7.21
N GLY A 216 4.06 -5.08 8.07
CA GLY A 216 2.86 -4.40 7.63
C GLY A 216 3.12 -3.18 6.78
N MET A 217 4.00 -2.27 7.20
CA MET A 217 4.21 -1.04 6.46
C MET A 217 5.09 -1.27 5.22
N GLN A 218 6.34 -1.68 5.44
CA GLN A 218 7.37 -1.70 4.39
C GLN A 218 7.16 -2.82 3.35
N ILE A 219 6.59 -3.95 3.78
CA ILE A 219 6.38 -5.10 2.86
C ILE A 219 4.96 -5.10 2.29
N MET A 220 3.93 -4.94 3.14
CA MET A 220 2.54 -5.08 2.70
C MET A 220 1.95 -3.78 2.15
N VAL A 221 2.06 -2.66 2.89
CA VAL A 221 1.46 -1.38 2.48
C VAL A 221 2.23 -0.73 1.34
N GLU A 222 3.52 -0.46 1.54
CA GLU A 222 4.39 0.20 0.56
C GLU A 222 4.64 -0.67 -0.67
N GLY A 223 4.82 -1.99 -0.47
CA GLY A 223 4.97 -2.95 -1.57
C GLY A 223 3.79 -2.91 -2.55
N LEU A 224 2.57 -2.68 -2.04
CA LEU A 224 1.41 -2.41 -2.89
C LEU A 224 1.38 -0.98 -3.41
N ALA A 225 1.70 0.00 -2.57
CA ALA A 225 1.68 1.41 -2.95
C ALA A 225 2.53 1.63 -4.21
N LEU A 226 3.72 1.02 -4.28
CA LEU A 226 4.58 1.06 -5.46
C LEU A 226 3.90 0.51 -6.73
N ALA A 227 3.14 -0.59 -6.63
CA ALA A 227 2.39 -1.13 -7.78
C ALA A 227 1.31 -0.14 -8.25
N ALA A 228 0.59 0.48 -7.32
CA ALA A 228 -0.46 1.45 -7.60
C ALA A 228 0.10 2.76 -8.17
N PHE A 229 1.21 3.27 -7.61
CA PHE A 229 1.95 4.40 -8.15
C PHE A 229 2.46 4.11 -9.55
N GLY A 230 3.02 2.92 -9.78
CA GLY A 230 3.48 2.47 -11.09
C GLY A 230 2.37 2.47 -12.14
N LEU A 231 1.19 1.90 -11.80
CA LEU A 231 0.03 1.92 -12.70
C LEU A 231 -0.43 3.34 -13.01
N MET A 232 -0.57 4.19 -11.98
CA MET A 232 -0.98 5.58 -12.17
C MET A 232 0.05 6.34 -13.00
N HIS A 233 1.34 6.16 -12.76
CA HIS A 233 2.41 6.82 -13.50
C HIS A 233 2.43 6.42 -14.98
N GLN A 234 2.15 5.14 -15.28
CA GLN A 234 2.06 4.63 -16.65
C GLN A 234 0.86 5.22 -17.39
N THR A 235 -0.30 5.33 -16.71
CA THR A 235 -1.57 5.72 -17.33
C THR A 235 -1.81 7.23 -17.36
N THR A 236 -1.33 7.97 -16.35
CA THR A 236 -1.52 9.41 -16.27
C THR A 236 -0.77 10.14 -17.38
N LYS A 237 -1.47 11.10 -17.98
CA LYS A 237 -0.94 12.04 -18.98
C LYS A 237 -0.66 13.42 -18.38
N GLU A 238 -1.03 13.65 -17.13
CA GLU A 238 -0.84 14.93 -16.44
C GLU A 238 0.64 15.03 -15.98
N PRO A 239 1.41 16.00 -16.51
CA PRO A 239 2.86 16.04 -16.33
C PRO A 239 3.32 16.28 -14.89
N LEU A 240 2.61 17.06 -14.09
CA LEU A 240 2.98 17.34 -12.69
C LEU A 240 2.85 16.07 -11.84
N LEU A 241 1.71 15.39 -11.91
CA LEU A 241 1.42 14.13 -11.23
C LEU A 241 2.36 13.04 -11.69
N LYS A 242 2.65 12.97 -13.01
CA LYS A 242 3.63 12.03 -13.53
C LYS A 242 5.02 12.26 -12.93
N GLN A 243 5.45 13.50 -12.78
CA GLN A 243 6.72 13.82 -12.12
C GLN A 243 6.69 13.51 -10.63
N LEU A 244 5.60 13.86 -9.93
CA LEU A 244 5.41 13.60 -8.51
C LEU A 244 5.51 12.10 -8.22
N LEU A 245 4.73 11.27 -8.93
CA LEU A 245 4.74 9.82 -8.75
C LEU A 245 6.13 9.23 -9.00
N ARG A 246 6.86 9.70 -10.02
CA ARG A 246 8.22 9.23 -10.27
C ARG A 246 9.15 9.50 -9.09
N TYR A 247 9.02 10.63 -8.41
CA TYR A 247 9.85 10.96 -7.26
C TYR A 247 9.47 10.13 -6.04
N VAL A 248 8.18 9.98 -5.75
CA VAL A 248 7.69 9.10 -4.68
C VAL A 248 8.13 7.65 -4.91
N MET A 249 7.92 7.10 -6.11
CA MET A 249 8.31 5.72 -6.45
C MET A 249 9.81 5.45 -6.23
N ALA A 250 10.68 6.41 -6.53
CA ALA A 250 12.12 6.27 -6.31
C ALA A 250 12.46 6.14 -4.81
N ASP A 251 11.66 6.75 -3.94
CA ASP A 251 11.78 6.67 -2.48
C ASP A 251 11.22 5.34 -1.97
N GLU A 252 9.99 5.00 -2.36
CA GLU A 252 9.29 3.75 -1.97
C GLU A 252 10.07 2.49 -2.27
N ALA A 253 10.75 2.44 -3.42
CA ALA A 253 11.54 1.29 -3.78
C ALA A 253 12.63 1.02 -2.71
N ARG A 254 13.25 2.08 -2.15
CA ARG A 254 14.24 1.95 -1.08
C ARG A 254 13.60 1.57 0.25
N HIS A 255 12.38 2.04 0.52
CA HIS A 255 11.63 1.70 1.73
C HIS A 255 11.29 0.19 1.78
N VAL A 256 10.80 -0.38 0.68
CA VAL A 256 10.61 -1.84 0.55
C VAL A 256 11.93 -2.60 0.73
N ALA A 257 13.03 -2.11 0.14
CA ALA A 257 14.34 -2.72 0.33
C ALA A 257 14.79 -2.68 1.80
N PHE A 258 14.50 -1.60 2.53
CA PHE A 258 14.76 -1.48 3.95
C PHE A 258 13.99 -2.52 4.77
N GLY A 259 12.73 -2.77 4.44
CA GLY A 259 11.94 -3.85 5.03
C GLY A 259 12.56 -5.22 4.82
N VAL A 260 12.88 -5.56 3.57
CA VAL A 260 13.46 -6.87 3.24
C VAL A 260 14.78 -7.11 3.98
N LEU A 261 15.69 -6.13 3.96
CA LEU A 261 17.01 -6.27 4.58
C LEU A 261 16.95 -6.34 6.11
N SER A 262 15.95 -5.71 6.73
CA SER A 262 15.81 -5.70 8.19
C SER A 262 15.17 -6.98 8.71
N LEU A 263 14.22 -7.56 7.98
CA LEU A 263 13.45 -8.72 8.44
C LEU A 263 14.05 -10.07 8.06
N GLN A 264 14.77 -10.17 6.93
CA GLN A 264 15.23 -11.46 6.38
C GLN A 264 16.10 -12.24 7.36
N GLU A 265 17.05 -11.59 8.05
CA GLU A 265 17.89 -12.23 9.05
C GLU A 265 17.09 -12.56 10.31
N PHE A 266 16.21 -11.67 10.75
CA PHE A 266 15.40 -11.85 11.96
C PHE A 266 14.49 -13.07 11.88
N TYR A 267 13.89 -13.32 10.71
CA TYR A 267 12.98 -14.45 10.51
C TYR A 267 13.66 -15.82 10.59
N LEU A 268 14.99 -15.89 10.44
CA LEU A 268 15.75 -17.14 10.61
C LEU A 268 15.78 -17.62 12.05
N ASP A 269 15.62 -16.70 13.01
CA ASP A 269 15.68 -16.99 14.45
C ASP A 269 14.29 -17.24 15.07
N LEU A 270 13.21 -17.08 14.30
CA LEU A 270 11.84 -17.25 14.77
C LEU A 270 11.42 -18.72 14.82
N THR A 271 10.59 -19.05 15.81
CA THR A 271 9.92 -20.35 15.90
C THR A 271 8.80 -20.48 14.87
N GLN A 272 8.35 -21.72 14.63
CA GLN A 272 7.18 -21.99 13.79
C GLN A 272 5.94 -21.18 14.19
N ALA A 273 5.70 -21.04 15.49
CA ALA A 273 4.55 -20.31 16.01
C ALA A 273 4.67 -18.81 15.75
N GLU A 274 5.85 -18.23 15.95
CA GLU A 274 6.09 -16.82 15.67
C GLU A 274 6.00 -16.52 14.17
N ILE A 275 6.55 -17.39 13.33
CA ILE A 275 6.41 -17.30 11.86
C ILE A 275 4.95 -17.40 11.43
N ARG A 276 4.16 -18.31 12.04
CA ARG A 276 2.73 -18.46 11.75
C ARG A 276 1.97 -17.14 11.93
N GLU A 277 2.25 -16.40 13.01
CA GLU A 277 1.62 -15.09 13.26
C GLU A 277 1.94 -14.08 12.14
N ARG A 278 3.19 -14.05 11.64
CA ARG A 278 3.58 -13.17 10.52
C ARG A 278 2.91 -13.58 9.21
N GLN A 279 2.80 -14.89 8.99
CA GLN A 279 2.13 -15.44 7.81
C GLN A 279 0.63 -15.10 7.81
N GLU A 280 -0.04 -15.25 8.95
CA GLU A 280 -1.46 -14.89 9.12
C GLU A 280 -1.68 -13.40 8.90
N PHE A 281 -0.85 -12.56 9.53
CA PHE A 281 -0.90 -11.11 9.34
C PHE A 281 -0.65 -10.69 7.88
N ALA A 282 0.37 -11.27 7.21
CA ALA A 282 0.65 -10.97 5.80
C ALA A 282 -0.52 -11.38 4.89
N PHE A 283 -1.19 -12.49 5.18
CA PHE A 283 -2.36 -12.94 4.42
C PHE A 283 -3.56 -11.99 4.64
N GLU A 284 -3.82 -11.60 5.88
CA GLU A 284 -4.88 -10.64 6.22
C GLU A 284 -4.63 -9.27 5.57
N ALA A 285 -3.41 -8.74 5.71
CA ALA A 285 -3.01 -7.48 5.10
C ALA A 285 -3.17 -7.53 3.57
N ALA A 286 -2.78 -8.63 2.92
CA ALA A 286 -2.99 -8.84 1.49
C ALA A 286 -4.47 -8.76 1.08
N ILE A 287 -5.38 -9.33 1.87
CA ILE A 287 -6.82 -9.30 1.60
C ILE A 287 -7.37 -7.88 1.77
N ARG A 288 -7.07 -7.21 2.88
CA ARG A 288 -7.53 -5.82 3.13
C ARG A 288 -7.01 -4.86 2.05
N MET A 289 -5.77 -5.04 1.63
CA MET A 289 -5.15 -4.28 0.54
C MET A 289 -5.80 -4.53 -0.82
N ARG A 290 -6.32 -5.72 -1.07
CA ARG A 290 -7.14 -5.99 -2.25
C ARG A 290 -8.51 -5.35 -2.12
N ASP A 291 -9.16 -5.51 -0.97
CA ASP A 291 -10.54 -5.08 -0.75
C ASP A 291 -10.71 -3.56 -0.76
N ARG A 292 -9.68 -2.80 -0.32
CA ARG A 292 -9.71 -1.33 -0.40
C ARG A 292 -9.85 -0.81 -1.83
N MET A 293 -9.38 -1.57 -2.84
CA MET A 293 -9.41 -1.13 -4.24
C MET A 293 -10.83 -1.09 -4.83
N ALA A 294 -11.82 -1.63 -4.12
CA ALA A 294 -13.22 -1.52 -4.52
C ALA A 294 -13.77 -0.07 -4.47
N GLY A 295 -13.12 0.84 -3.73
CA GLY A 295 -13.50 2.25 -3.69
C GLY A 295 -14.88 2.49 -3.09
N GLN A 296 -15.20 1.80 -1.99
CA GLN A 296 -16.52 1.81 -1.34
C GLN A 296 -17.05 3.23 -1.09
N GLU A 297 -16.18 4.14 -0.67
CA GLU A 297 -16.52 5.53 -0.35
C GLU A 297 -17.01 6.31 -1.58
N ILE A 298 -16.53 5.98 -2.79
CA ILE A 298 -16.97 6.62 -4.03
C ILE A 298 -18.44 6.27 -4.29
N TRP A 299 -18.77 4.99 -4.17
CA TRP A 299 -20.12 4.48 -4.42
C TRP A 299 -21.12 5.07 -3.43
N ASP A 300 -20.76 5.09 -2.15
CA ASP A 300 -21.56 5.72 -1.10
C ASP A 300 -21.78 7.21 -1.39
N ARG A 301 -20.72 7.97 -1.70
CA ARG A 301 -20.81 9.40 -2.01
C ARG A 301 -21.67 9.69 -3.24
N MET A 302 -21.58 8.86 -4.28
CA MET A 302 -22.39 8.99 -5.49
C MET A 302 -23.83 8.47 -5.33
N GLY A 303 -24.19 7.95 -4.15
CA GLY A 303 -25.52 7.42 -3.87
C GLY A 303 -25.86 6.14 -4.65
N VAL A 304 -24.84 5.38 -5.06
CA VAL A 304 -25.01 4.07 -5.71
C VAL A 304 -25.29 3.04 -4.62
N PRO A 305 -26.40 2.27 -4.71
CA PRO A 305 -26.67 1.21 -3.74
C PRO A 305 -25.51 0.22 -3.67
N LEU A 306 -25.04 -0.10 -2.46
CA LEU A 306 -23.88 -1.00 -2.28
C LEU A 306 -24.08 -2.37 -2.96
N ALA A 307 -25.30 -2.91 -2.94
CA ALA A 307 -25.62 -4.17 -3.62
C ALA A 307 -25.42 -4.09 -5.14
N ASP A 308 -25.66 -2.92 -5.76
CA ASP A 308 -25.46 -2.71 -7.19
C ASP A 308 -23.98 -2.57 -7.52
N ALA A 309 -23.22 -1.85 -6.69
CA ALA A 309 -21.77 -1.72 -6.83
C ALA A 309 -21.05 -3.07 -6.62
N ALA A 310 -21.43 -3.81 -5.57
CA ALA A 310 -20.94 -5.15 -5.30
C ALA A 310 -21.25 -6.12 -6.45
N LYS A 311 -22.46 -6.06 -7.00
CA LYS A 311 -22.84 -6.86 -8.16
C LYS A 311 -21.98 -6.52 -9.38
N ALA A 312 -21.84 -5.25 -9.73
CA ALA A 312 -21.01 -4.82 -10.87
C ALA A 312 -19.55 -5.27 -10.72
N ALA A 313 -18.97 -5.09 -9.52
CA ALA A 313 -17.60 -5.53 -9.21
C ALA A 313 -17.43 -7.05 -9.27
N SER A 314 -18.42 -7.82 -8.80
CA SER A 314 -18.40 -9.29 -8.86
C SER A 314 -18.42 -9.83 -10.29
N GLN A 315 -18.92 -9.03 -11.23
CA GLN A 315 -19.07 -9.37 -12.64
C GLN A 315 -17.98 -8.75 -13.53
N ASP A 316 -17.02 -8.00 -12.95
CA ASP A 316 -15.94 -7.37 -13.70
C ASP A 316 -14.82 -8.38 -14.01
N PRO A 317 -14.61 -8.78 -15.29
CA PRO A 317 -13.54 -9.68 -15.66
C PRO A 317 -12.15 -9.06 -15.43
N GLY A 318 -12.02 -7.73 -15.45
CA GLY A 318 -10.75 -7.04 -15.22
C GLY A 318 -10.29 -7.11 -13.76
N ARG A 319 -11.12 -7.62 -12.84
CA ARG A 319 -10.71 -7.92 -11.46
C ARG A 319 -9.47 -8.81 -11.40
N LEU A 320 -9.31 -9.73 -12.34
CA LEU A 320 -8.14 -10.61 -12.41
C LEU A 320 -6.85 -9.83 -12.74
N ASP A 321 -6.93 -8.84 -13.62
CA ASP A 321 -5.79 -7.99 -13.97
C ASP A 321 -5.38 -7.11 -12.78
N PHE A 322 -6.36 -6.59 -12.04
CA PHE A 322 -6.11 -5.86 -10.78
C PHE A 322 -5.51 -6.77 -9.69
N GLN A 323 -6.00 -8.00 -9.56
CA GLN A 323 -5.43 -8.99 -8.65
C GLN A 323 -3.98 -9.31 -9.06
N ALA A 324 -3.69 -9.43 -10.35
CA ALA A 324 -2.35 -9.65 -10.85
C ALA A 324 -1.40 -8.48 -10.54
N LEU A 325 -1.87 -7.24 -10.67
CA LEU A 325 -1.09 -6.05 -10.29
C LEU A 325 -0.71 -6.08 -8.80
N LEU A 326 -1.69 -6.34 -7.92
CA LEU A 326 -1.52 -6.31 -6.48
C LEU A 326 -0.58 -7.42 -5.99
N PHE A 327 -0.86 -8.66 -6.41
CA PHE A 327 -0.11 -9.82 -5.95
C PHE A 327 1.21 -10.03 -6.70
N GLY A 328 1.37 -9.39 -7.86
CA GLY A 328 2.62 -9.28 -8.61
C GLY A 328 3.77 -8.64 -7.82
N LYS A 329 3.49 -7.87 -6.77
CA LYS A 329 4.52 -7.31 -5.87
C LYS A 329 4.54 -7.98 -4.50
N ILE A 330 3.37 -8.29 -3.94
CA ILE A 330 3.27 -8.89 -2.59
C ILE A 330 3.87 -10.29 -2.54
N VAL A 331 3.53 -11.17 -3.49
CA VAL A 331 3.97 -12.58 -3.43
C VAL A 331 5.50 -12.70 -3.61
N PRO A 332 6.14 -12.04 -4.59
CA PRO A 332 7.61 -12.01 -4.69
C PRO A 332 8.30 -11.45 -3.45
N ASN A 333 7.78 -10.36 -2.86
CA ASN A 333 8.39 -9.77 -1.66
C ASN A 333 8.28 -10.72 -0.45
N CYS A 334 7.13 -11.38 -0.25
CA CYS A 334 6.97 -12.43 0.77
C CYS A 334 7.92 -13.63 0.53
N LYS A 335 8.18 -14.01 -0.73
CA LYS A 335 9.15 -15.06 -1.09
C LYS A 335 10.57 -14.64 -0.81
N LYS A 336 10.97 -13.44 -1.24
CA LYS A 336 12.31 -12.88 -1.03
C LYS A 336 12.65 -12.76 0.46
N LEU A 337 11.65 -12.38 1.25
CA LEU A 337 11.74 -12.32 2.71
C LEU A 337 11.89 -13.71 3.36
N GLY A 338 11.60 -14.79 2.62
CA GLY A 338 11.57 -16.15 3.13
C GLY A 338 10.26 -16.52 3.83
N LEU A 339 9.35 -15.56 4.03
CA LEU A 339 8.08 -15.75 4.75
C LEU A 339 7.12 -16.69 4.02
N LEU A 340 7.11 -16.67 2.67
CA LEU A 340 6.23 -17.50 1.85
C LEU A 340 6.42 -19.00 2.12
N ASP A 341 7.69 -19.41 2.23
CA ASP A 341 8.12 -20.80 2.39
C ASP A 341 8.49 -21.17 3.82
N ALA A 342 8.47 -20.20 4.74
CA ALA A 342 8.85 -20.42 6.13
C ALA A 342 7.90 -21.42 6.81
N GLY A 343 8.50 -22.22 7.71
CA GLY A 343 7.77 -23.18 8.51
C GLY A 343 7.19 -24.34 7.72
N ASP A 344 5.87 -24.47 7.73
CA ASP A 344 5.12 -25.51 7.02
C ASP A 344 4.54 -25.03 5.67
N GLY A 345 4.92 -23.83 5.22
CA GLY A 345 4.49 -23.27 3.94
C GLY A 345 3.02 -22.83 3.90
N TRP A 346 2.41 -22.52 5.06
CA TRP A 346 1.01 -22.11 5.11
C TRP A 346 0.68 -20.88 4.28
N LEU A 347 1.56 -19.85 4.27
CA LEU A 347 1.30 -18.65 3.48
C LEU A 347 1.25 -18.98 1.98
N ARG A 348 2.15 -19.86 1.52
CA ARG A 348 2.10 -20.41 0.16
C ARG A 348 0.79 -21.14 -0.12
N THR A 349 0.33 -21.99 0.80
CA THR A 349 -0.97 -22.66 0.66
C THR A 349 -2.10 -21.63 0.52
N LYS A 350 -2.13 -20.60 1.36
CA LYS A 350 -3.15 -19.54 1.30
C LYS A 350 -3.12 -18.71 0.04
N PHE A 351 -1.95 -18.33 -0.44
CA PHE A 351 -1.81 -17.64 -1.74
C PHE A 351 -2.16 -18.56 -2.92
N THR A 352 -1.96 -19.87 -2.79
CA THR A 352 -2.45 -20.86 -3.78
C THR A 352 -3.98 -20.94 -3.76
N GLU A 353 -4.60 -21.04 -2.58
CA GLU A 353 -6.06 -21.07 -2.43
C GLU A 353 -6.73 -19.79 -2.96
N MET A 354 -6.05 -18.64 -2.82
CA MET A 354 -6.51 -17.36 -3.34
C MET A 354 -6.28 -17.19 -4.86
N GLY A 355 -5.53 -18.10 -5.50
CA GLY A 355 -5.24 -18.07 -6.93
C GLY A 355 -4.27 -16.95 -7.32
N VAL A 356 -3.23 -16.72 -6.53
CA VAL A 356 -2.23 -15.67 -6.78
C VAL A 356 -0.79 -16.18 -6.71
N ILE A 357 -0.60 -17.47 -6.49
CA ILE A 357 0.74 -18.04 -6.29
C ILE A 357 1.58 -17.99 -7.57
N GLU A 358 0.96 -17.94 -8.75
CA GLU A 358 1.63 -17.84 -10.05
C GLU A 358 2.54 -16.60 -10.19
N PHE A 359 2.34 -15.59 -9.35
CA PHE A 359 3.15 -14.37 -9.34
C PHE A 359 4.47 -14.51 -8.59
N GLU A 360 4.74 -15.65 -7.95
CA GLU A 360 5.90 -15.81 -7.05
C GLU A 360 7.28 -15.65 -7.72
N ASP A 361 7.35 -15.75 -9.05
CA ASP A 361 8.59 -15.61 -9.83
C ASP A 361 8.65 -14.27 -10.61
N PHE A 362 7.73 -13.34 -10.34
CA PHE A 362 7.79 -11.99 -10.91
C PHE A 362 8.96 -11.21 -10.31
N GLU A 363 9.40 -10.15 -11.02
CA GLU A 363 10.49 -9.30 -10.53
C GLU A 363 10.09 -8.63 -9.20
N ASP A 364 10.91 -8.88 -8.18
CA ASP A 364 10.76 -8.26 -6.87
C ASP A 364 11.12 -6.77 -6.91
N THR A 365 10.56 -6.00 -6.00
CA THR A 365 10.70 -4.54 -5.95
C THR A 365 12.17 -4.10 -5.87
N VAL A 366 13.03 -4.86 -5.18
CA VAL A 366 14.43 -4.47 -4.96
C VAL A 366 15.25 -4.51 -6.26
N ALA A 367 14.87 -5.34 -7.23
CA ALA A 367 15.51 -5.35 -8.55
C ALA A 367 15.18 -4.08 -9.38
N GLU A 368 13.98 -3.50 -9.19
CA GLU A 368 13.56 -2.26 -9.85
C GLU A 368 14.18 -1.00 -9.21
N VAL A 369 14.50 -1.04 -7.90
CA VAL A 369 15.21 0.04 -7.16
C VAL A 369 16.48 0.51 -7.87
N ASP A 370 17.19 -0.39 -8.54
CA ASP A 370 18.44 -0.06 -9.23
C ASP A 370 18.22 0.61 -10.59
N LEU A 371 17.01 0.52 -11.17
CA LEU A 371 16.64 1.16 -12.43
C LEU A 371 15.96 2.52 -12.23
N GLU A 372 15.16 2.69 -11.17
CA GLU A 372 14.38 3.92 -10.93
C GLU A 372 15.12 4.98 -10.10
N ALA A 373 16.16 4.59 -9.37
CA ALA A 373 16.97 5.52 -8.57
C ALA A 373 17.71 6.59 -9.40
N ASP A 374 17.86 6.40 -10.73
CA ASP A 374 18.51 7.34 -11.66
C ASP A 374 17.60 8.56 -12.03
N GLY A 375 16.45 8.70 -11.35
CA GLY A 375 15.40 9.68 -11.65
C GLY A 375 15.16 10.79 -10.62
N SER A 376 15.82 10.77 -9.46
CA SER A 376 15.76 11.87 -8.48
C SER A 376 16.47 13.12 -9.04
N PRO A 377 15.94 14.35 -8.83
CA PRO A 377 16.59 15.56 -9.34
C PRO A 377 18.00 15.76 -8.77
N ALA A 378 18.33 15.10 -7.65
CA ALA A 378 19.62 15.22 -6.99
C ALA A 378 20.82 14.64 -7.77
N ASP A 379 20.59 13.76 -8.75
CA ASP A 379 21.67 13.30 -9.65
C ASP A 379 21.99 14.29 -10.79
N ARG A 380 21.31 15.44 -10.83
CA ARG A 380 21.65 16.53 -11.76
C ARG A 380 22.54 17.57 -11.07
N ASN A 381 23.78 17.64 -11.57
CA ASN A 381 24.81 18.66 -11.33
C ASN A 381 25.92 18.32 -10.32
N LEU A 382 26.48 17.11 -10.40
CA LEU A 382 27.93 16.97 -10.19
C LEU A 382 28.64 17.16 -11.54
N VAL A 383 28.82 18.42 -11.95
CA VAL A 383 29.83 18.80 -12.96
C VAL A 383 31.09 19.24 -12.24
#